data_AF-L7JVP6-F1
#
_entry.id   AF-L7JVP6-F1
#
_cell.length_a   1.000
_cell.length_b   1.000
_cell.length_c   1.000
_cell.angle_alpha   90.00
_cell.angle_beta   90.00
_cell.angle_gamma   90.00
#
_symmetry.space_group_name_H-M   'P 1'
#
loop_
_entity.id
_entity.type
_entity.pdbx_description
1 polymer ?
#
loop_
_entity_poly.entity_id
_entity_poly.type
_entity_poly.pdbx_seq_one_letter_code
_entity_poly.pdbx_strand_id
1 'polypeptide(L)'
;VIKDSRRLFLVSISLKTFEKKQLVLQDQQLANLPLEDLTMINTIIPTDEEYKILCTHKKDLNDIERRMIVFYPYKKLIRLLIFERRFFENKDSWIIGVENIKSVYDTILQSNNIRLLLKTVLELGNTINTNYGNSRKRASAFRICSLVLTKNYKGKRSDQSLLKFVAETARSRLKSIKSDLETIESIRNDELGNYKEIINEYILEYRTSKEWMDSLSGELRANMKAFLFFFSQFVRNFSNEYREAVIYSSIIKRKFGEPENKNVKEIIAILYDFLKSIRHEIEN
;
A
#
# COMPACT_ATOMS: atom_id res chain seq x y z
N VAL A 1 21.80 -26.81 -22.97
CA VAL A 1 21.64 -25.64 -23.85
C VAL A 1 21.48 -24.33 -23.07
N ILE A 2 20.58 -24.28 -22.10
CA ILE A 2 20.57 -23.24 -21.06
C ILE A 2 21.80 -23.43 -20.16
N LYS A 3 22.56 -22.36 -19.93
CA LYS A 3 23.80 -22.39 -19.13
C LYS A 3 23.59 -22.08 -17.64
N ASP A 4 22.43 -21.52 -17.29
CA ASP A 4 22.09 -21.21 -15.91
C ASP A 4 21.68 -22.49 -15.17
N SER A 5 22.60 -23.01 -14.36
CA SER A 5 22.40 -24.21 -13.55
C SER A 5 21.36 -24.01 -12.45
N ARG A 6 21.24 -22.80 -11.90
CA ARG A 6 20.24 -22.48 -10.87
C ARG A 6 18.84 -22.50 -11.47
N ARG A 7 18.67 -21.93 -12.67
CA ARG A 7 17.41 -21.98 -13.43
C ARG A 7 16.97 -23.43 -13.65
N LEU A 8 17.86 -24.27 -14.18
CA LEU A 8 17.56 -25.68 -14.46
C LEU A 8 17.26 -26.48 -13.18
N PHE A 9 17.97 -26.19 -12.08
CA PHE A 9 17.70 -26.81 -10.79
C PHE A 9 16.29 -26.49 -10.28
N LEU A 10 15.88 -25.22 -10.31
CA LEU A 10 14.53 -24.81 -9.89
C LEU A 10 13.45 -25.45 -10.75
N VAL A 11 13.64 -25.48 -12.08
CA VAL A 11 12.72 -26.18 -12.99
C VAL A 11 12.64 -27.67 -12.65
N SER A 12 13.76 -28.32 -12.33
CA SER A 12 13.77 -29.74 -11.96
C SER A 12 12.93 -30.03 -10.72
N ILE A 13 12.94 -29.12 -9.74
CA ILE A 13 12.09 -29.23 -8.54
C ILE A 13 10.62 -29.05 -8.93
N SER A 14 10.29 -27.99 -9.65
CA SER A 14 8.92 -27.72 -10.09
C SER A 14 8.34 -28.86 -10.94
N LEU A 15 9.14 -29.44 -11.85
CA LEU A 15 8.74 -30.61 -12.64
C LEU A 15 8.41 -31.82 -11.78
N LYS A 16 9.28 -32.13 -10.80
CA LYS A 16 9.02 -33.24 -9.85
C LYS A 16 7.75 -33.00 -9.04
N THR A 17 7.50 -31.76 -8.61
CA THR A 17 6.28 -31.41 -7.88
C THR A 17 5.04 -31.53 -8.76
N PHE A 18 5.12 -31.07 -10.01
CA PHE A 18 4.05 -31.20 -11.01
C PHE A 18 3.68 -32.67 -11.26
N GLU A 19 4.69 -33.54 -11.45
CA GLU A 19 4.51 -34.98 -11.64
C GLU A 19 3.94 -35.65 -10.39
N LYS A 20 4.45 -35.32 -9.20
CA LYS A 20 3.94 -35.85 -7.92
C LYS A 20 2.47 -35.50 -7.68
N LYS A 21 2.05 -34.30 -8.09
CA LYS A 21 0.66 -33.85 -8.01
C LYS A 21 -0.24 -34.41 -9.13
N GLN A 22 0.31 -35.19 -10.06
CA GLN A 22 -0.42 -35.76 -11.21
C GLN A 22 -1.18 -34.71 -12.03
N LEU A 23 -0.59 -33.52 -12.17
CA LEU A 23 -1.20 -32.44 -12.95
C LEU A 23 -1.08 -32.73 -14.45
N VAL A 24 -2.08 -32.30 -15.22
CA VAL A 24 -2.07 -32.42 -16.69
C VAL A 24 -2.19 -31.04 -17.32
N LEU A 25 -1.46 -30.85 -18.41
CA LEU A 25 -1.54 -29.65 -19.24
C LEU A 25 -2.79 -29.75 -20.14
N GLN A 26 -3.94 -29.40 -19.58
CA GLN A 26 -5.21 -29.26 -20.28
C GLN A 26 -5.91 -27.99 -19.79
N ASP A 27 -6.41 -27.18 -20.71
CA ASP A 27 -7.00 -25.87 -20.43
C ASP A 27 -8.04 -25.89 -19.28
N GLN A 28 -8.94 -26.87 -19.29
CA GLN A 28 -9.97 -27.03 -18.25
C GLN A 28 -9.38 -27.39 -16.87
N GLN A 29 -8.36 -28.25 -16.84
CA GLN A 29 -7.71 -28.60 -15.57
C GLN A 29 -6.91 -27.40 -15.04
N LEU A 30 -6.17 -26.72 -15.91
CA LEU A 30 -5.37 -25.54 -15.57
C LEU A 30 -6.23 -24.40 -15.00
N ALA A 31 -7.41 -24.17 -15.57
CA ALA A 31 -8.35 -23.14 -15.11
C ALA A 31 -8.78 -23.30 -13.65
N ASN A 32 -8.77 -24.54 -13.14
CA ASN A 32 -9.21 -24.88 -11.79
C ASN A 32 -8.06 -24.98 -10.78
N LEU A 33 -6.81 -24.72 -11.20
CA LEU A 33 -5.67 -24.80 -10.29
C LEU A 33 -5.58 -23.59 -9.35
N PRO A 34 -5.11 -23.79 -8.11
CA PRO A 34 -4.83 -22.70 -7.18
C PRO A 34 -3.59 -21.91 -7.62
N LEU A 35 -3.43 -20.71 -7.06
CA LEU A 35 -2.37 -19.77 -7.45
C LEU A 35 -0.96 -20.36 -7.26
N GLU A 36 -0.73 -21.13 -6.21
CA GLU A 36 0.58 -21.73 -5.92
C GLU A 36 0.99 -22.70 -7.02
N ASP A 37 0.04 -23.50 -7.51
CA ASP A 37 0.29 -24.47 -8.57
C ASP A 37 0.51 -23.78 -9.92
N LEU A 38 -0.27 -22.74 -10.22
CA LEU A 38 -0.05 -21.92 -11.41
C LEU A 38 1.33 -21.23 -11.38
N THR A 39 1.76 -20.72 -10.23
CA THR A 39 3.07 -20.07 -10.05
C THR A 39 4.22 -21.07 -10.20
N MET A 40 4.05 -22.27 -9.67
CA MET A 40 4.99 -23.38 -9.83
C MET A 40 5.09 -23.81 -11.30
N ILE A 41 3.98 -23.90 -12.03
CA ILE A 41 3.96 -24.17 -13.47
C ILE A 41 4.63 -23.03 -14.26
N ASN A 42 4.37 -21.77 -13.92
CA ASN A 42 5.01 -20.61 -14.55
C ASN A 42 6.54 -20.62 -14.36
N THR A 43 7.03 -21.22 -13.27
CA THR A 43 8.47 -21.44 -13.07
C THR A 43 9.03 -22.47 -14.07
N ILE A 44 8.25 -23.42 -14.57
CA ILE A 44 8.72 -24.40 -15.58
C ILE A 44 8.79 -23.77 -16.98
N ILE A 45 7.87 -22.86 -17.28
CA ILE A 45 7.73 -22.24 -18.61
C ILE A 45 9.01 -21.45 -18.98
N PRO A 46 9.60 -21.68 -20.17
CA PRO A 46 10.75 -20.90 -20.63
C PRO A 46 10.37 -19.45 -21.00
N THR A 47 11.33 -18.54 -20.89
CA THR A 47 11.21 -17.20 -21.49
C THR A 47 11.15 -17.28 -23.02
N ASP A 48 10.75 -16.20 -23.70
CA ASP A 48 10.71 -16.20 -25.17
C ASP A 48 12.11 -16.40 -25.78
N GLU A 49 13.15 -15.87 -25.11
CA GLU A 49 14.55 -16.04 -25.51
C GLU A 49 15.04 -17.48 -25.27
N GLU A 50 14.76 -18.04 -24.08
CA GLU A 50 15.07 -19.44 -23.77
C GLU A 50 14.37 -20.36 -24.78
N TYR A 51 13.09 -20.15 -25.06
CA TYR A 51 12.34 -20.97 -25.99
C TYR A 51 12.92 -20.94 -27.42
N LYS A 52 13.34 -19.78 -27.90
CA LYS A 52 14.05 -19.66 -29.20
C LYS A 52 15.33 -20.49 -29.22
N ILE A 53 16.15 -20.37 -28.18
CA ILE A 53 17.43 -21.10 -28.08
C ILE A 53 17.18 -22.62 -28.01
N LEU A 54 16.18 -23.04 -27.22
CA LEU A 54 15.77 -24.43 -27.06
C LEU A 54 15.25 -25.03 -28.38
N CYS A 55 14.51 -24.24 -29.17
CA CYS A 55 14.01 -24.68 -30.48
C CYS A 55 15.11 -24.81 -31.54
N THR A 56 16.19 -24.03 -31.44
CA THR A 56 17.33 -24.10 -32.37
C THR A 56 18.21 -25.32 -32.10
N HIS A 57 18.35 -25.74 -30.84
CA HIS A 57 19.25 -26.82 -30.42
C HIS A 57 18.53 -28.11 -30.02
N LYS A 58 17.41 -28.45 -30.70
CA LYS A 58 16.53 -29.58 -30.32
C LYS A 58 17.23 -30.92 -30.11
N LYS A 59 18.36 -31.17 -30.78
CA LYS A 59 19.12 -32.43 -30.68
C LYS A 59 19.95 -32.51 -29.39
N ASP A 60 20.40 -31.37 -28.86
CA ASP A 60 21.35 -31.27 -27.73
C ASP A 60 20.67 -30.94 -26.39
N LEU A 61 19.34 -31.08 -26.33
CA LEU A 61 18.56 -30.78 -25.13
C LEU A 61 18.64 -31.92 -24.11
N ASN A 62 18.84 -31.56 -22.85
CA ASN A 62 18.62 -32.47 -21.73
C ASN A 62 17.11 -32.70 -21.47
N ASP A 63 16.75 -33.65 -20.60
CA ASP A 63 15.35 -34.00 -20.34
C ASP A 63 14.53 -32.85 -19.78
N ILE A 64 15.12 -32.04 -18.90
CA ILE A 64 14.46 -30.86 -18.30
C ILE A 64 14.12 -29.85 -19.40
N GLU A 65 15.09 -29.55 -20.26
CA GLU A 65 14.95 -28.63 -21.38
C GLU A 65 13.89 -29.09 -22.38
N ARG A 66 13.83 -30.40 -22.68
CA ARG A 66 12.77 -30.99 -23.52
C ARG A 66 11.40 -30.82 -22.88
N ARG A 67 11.28 -31.04 -21.56
CA ARG A 67 10.03 -30.82 -20.83
C ARG A 67 9.61 -29.36 -20.87
N MET A 68 10.51 -28.41 -20.65
CA MET A 68 10.21 -26.97 -20.69
C MET A 68 9.52 -26.52 -21.99
N ILE A 69 9.95 -27.06 -23.14
CA ILE A 69 9.33 -26.77 -24.45
C ILE A 69 7.83 -27.11 -24.45
N VAL A 70 7.43 -28.22 -23.80
CA VAL A 70 6.04 -28.68 -23.75
C VAL A 70 5.13 -27.71 -23.00
N PHE A 71 5.67 -26.98 -22.02
CA PHE A 71 4.90 -26.01 -21.22
C PHE A 71 4.72 -24.67 -21.93
N TYR A 72 5.58 -24.32 -22.88
CA TYR A 72 5.59 -23.00 -23.52
C TYR A 72 4.27 -22.60 -24.20
N PRO A 73 3.53 -23.48 -24.91
CA PRO A 73 2.23 -23.13 -25.47
C PRO A 73 1.22 -22.59 -24.45
N TYR A 74 1.31 -23.05 -23.20
CA TYR A 74 0.42 -22.65 -22.10
C TYR A 74 0.84 -21.36 -21.40
N LYS A 75 1.96 -20.75 -21.78
CA LYS A 75 2.52 -19.55 -21.15
C LYS A 75 1.51 -18.42 -20.95
N LYS A 76 0.75 -18.11 -22.01
CA LYS A 76 -0.25 -17.03 -21.98
C LYS A 76 -1.41 -17.36 -21.04
N LEU A 77 -1.93 -18.58 -21.13
CA LEU A 77 -3.00 -19.05 -20.26
C LEU A 77 -2.60 -19.03 -18.79
N ILE A 78 -1.45 -19.61 -18.46
CA ILE A 78 -0.96 -19.65 -17.07
C ILE A 78 -0.79 -18.24 -16.50
N ARG A 79 -0.21 -17.31 -17.27
CA ARG A 79 -0.06 -15.91 -16.83
C ARG A 79 -1.41 -15.23 -16.61
N LEU A 80 -2.38 -15.48 -17.47
CA LEU A 80 -3.73 -14.92 -17.35
C LEU A 80 -4.46 -15.44 -16.10
N LEU A 81 -4.35 -16.74 -15.83
CA LEU A 81 -4.93 -17.35 -14.62
C LEU A 81 -4.24 -16.84 -13.35
N ILE A 82 -2.91 -16.68 -13.36
CA ILE A 82 -2.17 -16.08 -12.24
C ILE A 82 -2.66 -14.66 -11.97
N PHE A 83 -2.82 -13.85 -13.02
CA PHE A 83 -3.35 -12.50 -12.92
C PHE A 83 -4.74 -12.47 -12.29
N GLU A 84 -5.65 -13.34 -12.76
CA GLU A 84 -7.00 -13.47 -12.20
C GLU A 84 -6.97 -13.84 -10.71
N ARG A 85 -6.24 -14.90 -10.34
CA ARG A 85 -6.20 -15.38 -8.94
C ARG A 85 -5.59 -14.34 -8.00
N ARG A 86 -4.44 -13.76 -8.38
CA ARG A 86 -3.79 -12.70 -7.60
C ARG A 86 -4.71 -11.49 -7.43
N PHE A 87 -5.44 -11.11 -8.47
CA PHE A 87 -6.41 -10.02 -8.37
C PHE A 87 -7.48 -10.32 -7.32
N PHE A 88 -8.12 -11.50 -7.38
CA PHE A 88 -9.20 -11.84 -6.45
C PHE A 88 -8.72 -12.00 -5.01
N GLU A 89 -7.49 -12.45 -4.78
CA GLU A 89 -6.90 -12.51 -3.43
C GLU A 89 -6.65 -11.13 -2.81
N ASN A 90 -6.38 -10.11 -3.64
CA ASN A 90 -5.90 -8.82 -3.16
C ASN A 90 -6.89 -7.65 -3.32
N LYS A 91 -7.90 -7.77 -4.19
CA LYS A 91 -8.79 -6.65 -4.54
C LYS A 91 -9.45 -5.96 -3.34
N ASP A 92 -9.84 -6.74 -2.33
CA ASP A 92 -10.59 -6.22 -1.19
C ASP A 92 -9.67 -5.48 -0.22
N SER A 93 -8.43 -5.97 -0.03
CA SER A 93 -7.45 -5.29 0.82
C SER A 93 -7.07 -3.92 0.26
N TRP A 94 -7.05 -3.77 -1.07
CA TRP A 94 -6.78 -2.48 -1.70
C TRP A 94 -7.90 -1.47 -1.48
N ILE A 95 -9.16 -1.87 -1.69
CA ILE A 95 -10.31 -0.99 -1.46
C ILE A 95 -10.35 -0.57 0.02
N ILE A 96 -10.32 -1.56 0.93
CA ILE A 96 -10.37 -1.32 2.38
C ILE A 96 -9.22 -0.41 2.80
N GLY A 97 -8.02 -0.60 2.26
CA GLY A 97 -6.86 0.25 2.56
C GLY A 97 -7.07 1.72 2.18
N VAL A 98 -7.54 1.99 0.97
CA VAL A 98 -7.81 3.36 0.51
C VAL A 98 -8.96 4.00 1.29
N GLU A 99 -10.03 3.25 1.54
CA GLU A 99 -11.17 3.72 2.35
C GLU A 99 -10.75 4.01 3.79
N ASN A 100 -9.91 3.17 4.39
CA ASN A 100 -9.39 3.37 5.73
C ASN A 100 -8.55 4.66 5.80
N ILE A 101 -7.64 4.87 4.85
CA ILE A 101 -6.86 6.12 4.75
C ILE A 101 -7.80 7.34 4.68
N LYS A 102 -8.82 7.30 3.80
CA LYS A 102 -9.80 8.38 3.64
C LYS A 102 -10.54 8.65 4.97
N SER A 103 -11.04 7.59 5.61
CA SER A 103 -11.78 7.66 6.88
C SER A 103 -10.94 8.24 8.02
N VAL A 104 -9.68 7.81 8.15
CA VAL A 104 -8.76 8.36 9.15
C VAL A 104 -8.45 9.83 8.85
N TYR A 105 -8.24 10.18 7.58
CA TYR A 105 -8.01 11.58 7.22
C TYR A 105 -9.20 12.48 7.61
N ASP A 106 -10.42 12.03 7.34
CA ASP A 106 -11.63 12.75 7.78
C ASP A 106 -11.69 12.87 9.31
N THR A 107 -11.41 11.77 10.02
CA THR A 107 -11.40 11.75 11.49
C THR A 107 -10.39 12.76 12.07
N ILE A 108 -9.18 12.83 11.51
CA ILE A 108 -8.16 13.83 11.91
C ILE A 108 -8.69 15.26 11.69
N LEU A 109 -9.34 15.53 10.56
CA LEU A 109 -9.87 16.85 10.22
C LEU A 109 -11.01 17.29 11.15
N GLN A 110 -11.85 16.33 11.57
CA GLN A 110 -13.00 16.57 12.45
C GLN A 110 -12.66 16.48 13.94
N SER A 111 -11.50 15.96 14.33
CA SER A 111 -11.14 15.75 15.73
C SER A 111 -11.09 17.06 16.53
N ASN A 112 -12.02 17.16 17.48
CA ASN A 112 -12.07 18.29 18.42
C ASN A 112 -10.90 18.28 19.39
N ASN A 113 -10.40 17.10 19.77
CA ASN A 113 -9.25 16.96 20.66
C ASN A 113 -7.98 17.52 19.99
N ILE A 114 -7.71 17.12 18.75
CA ILE A 114 -6.57 17.64 17.97
C ILE A 114 -6.70 19.16 17.83
N ARG A 115 -7.87 19.67 17.45
CA ARG A 115 -8.11 21.11 17.30
C ARG A 115 -7.87 21.88 18.60
N LEU A 116 -8.36 21.36 19.72
CA LEU A 116 -8.19 21.95 21.04
C LEU A 116 -6.70 22.02 21.41
N LEU A 117 -5.95 20.92 21.26
CA LEU A 117 -4.53 20.87 21.57
C LEU A 117 -3.72 21.85 20.74
N LEU A 118 -3.95 21.91 19.42
CA LEU A 118 -3.27 22.86 18.54
C LEU A 118 -3.56 24.30 18.96
N LYS A 119 -4.81 24.60 19.32
CA LYS A 119 -5.20 25.93 19.82
C LYS A 119 -4.49 26.26 21.14
N THR A 120 -4.45 25.33 22.08
CA THR A 120 -3.74 25.50 23.36
C THR A 120 -2.26 25.77 23.14
N VAL A 121 -1.60 25.03 22.24
CA VAL A 121 -0.19 25.26 21.88
C VAL A 121 0.01 26.66 21.29
N LEU A 122 -0.86 27.10 20.38
CA LEU A 122 -0.78 28.44 19.79
C LEU A 122 -0.95 29.55 20.84
N GLU A 123 -1.94 29.43 21.71
CA GLU A 123 -2.23 30.42 22.76
C GLU A 123 -1.08 30.54 23.76
N LEU A 124 -0.54 29.41 24.20
CA LEU A 124 0.60 29.37 25.11
C LEU A 124 1.87 29.89 24.44
N GLY A 125 2.16 29.47 23.22
CA GLY A 125 3.31 29.97 22.45
C GLY A 125 3.25 31.48 22.23
N ASN A 126 2.07 32.01 21.90
CA ASN A 126 1.86 33.45 21.80
C ASN A 126 2.07 34.16 23.13
N THR A 127 1.51 33.64 24.22
CA THR A 127 1.68 34.22 25.57
C THR A 127 3.15 34.26 25.97
N ILE A 128 3.89 33.17 25.74
CA ILE A 128 5.32 33.08 26.02
C ILE A 128 6.09 34.11 25.20
N ASN A 129 5.86 34.17 23.89
CA ASN A 129 6.62 35.03 23.00
C ASN A 129 6.32 36.52 23.21
N THR A 130 5.06 36.89 23.49
CA THR A 130 4.69 38.31 23.67
C THR A 130 5.07 38.85 25.04
N ASN A 131 4.96 38.02 26.09
CA ASN A 131 5.16 38.49 27.47
C ASN A 131 6.59 38.25 27.96
N TYR A 132 7.27 37.24 27.43
CA TYR A 132 8.61 36.81 27.90
C TYR A 132 9.65 36.72 26.79
N GLY A 133 9.27 36.96 25.53
CA GLY A 133 10.18 36.93 24.37
C GLY A 133 10.43 38.31 23.76
N ASN A 134 11.36 38.37 22.80
CA ASN A 134 11.72 39.60 22.08
C ASN A 134 10.71 39.96 20.95
N SER A 135 9.77 39.08 20.64
CA SER A 135 8.78 39.29 19.57
C SER A 135 7.46 39.77 20.15
N ARG A 136 7.11 41.03 19.90
CA ARG A 136 5.82 41.62 20.31
C ARG A 136 4.64 41.25 19.40
N LYS A 137 4.85 40.44 18.35
CA LYS A 137 3.80 40.08 17.40
C LYS A 137 3.17 38.73 17.76
N ARG A 138 1.84 38.68 17.82
CA ARG A 138 1.07 37.44 17.95
C ARG A 138 1.06 36.70 16.62
N ALA A 139 1.38 35.40 16.65
CA ALA A 139 1.22 34.50 15.51
C ALA A 139 -0.24 34.05 15.39
N SER A 140 -0.73 33.92 14.15
CA SER A 140 -2.05 33.36 13.85
C SER A 140 -2.03 31.84 13.65
N ALA A 141 -0.86 31.26 13.37
CA ALA A 141 -0.64 29.84 13.13
C ALA A 141 0.83 29.46 13.39
N PHE A 142 1.10 28.16 13.44
CA PHE A 142 2.45 27.59 13.53
C PHE A 142 2.55 26.35 12.61
N ARG A 143 3.78 25.99 12.20
CA ARG A 143 4.02 24.79 11.39
C ARG A 143 3.90 23.54 12.26
N ILE A 144 3.33 22.44 11.75
CA ILE A 144 3.11 21.23 12.56
C ILE A 144 4.39 20.69 13.20
N CYS A 145 5.54 20.82 12.53
CA CYS A 145 6.84 20.41 13.07
C CYS A 145 7.24 21.15 14.36
N SER A 146 6.67 22.34 14.62
CA SER A 146 6.87 23.07 15.88
C SER A 146 6.28 22.36 17.09
N LEU A 147 5.39 21.37 16.93
CA LEU A 147 4.88 20.56 18.04
C LEU A 147 5.99 19.85 18.82
N VAL A 148 7.08 19.46 18.14
CA VAL A 148 8.25 18.82 18.77
C VAL A 148 8.92 19.76 19.78
N LEU A 149 8.83 21.07 19.58
CA LEU A 149 9.44 22.07 20.46
C LEU A 149 8.75 22.14 21.83
N THR A 150 7.49 21.69 21.94
CA THR A 150 6.77 21.70 23.22
C THR A 150 7.43 20.79 24.25
N LYS A 151 8.06 19.70 23.81
CA LYS A 151 8.84 18.80 24.67
C LYS A 151 10.18 19.41 25.09
N ASN A 152 10.79 20.19 24.21
CA ASN A 152 12.14 20.74 24.41
C ASN A 152 12.12 22.02 25.25
N TYR A 153 11.02 22.77 25.25
CA TYR A 153 10.88 23.99 26.02
C TYR A 153 10.71 23.66 27.51
N LYS A 154 11.74 23.97 28.31
CA LYS A 154 11.73 23.81 29.77
C LYS A 154 11.55 25.13 30.49
N GLY A 155 10.81 25.10 31.60
CA GLY A 155 10.67 26.21 32.53
C GLY A 155 11.92 26.38 33.40
N LYS A 156 11.78 27.22 34.44
CA LYS A 156 12.86 27.47 35.41
C LYS A 156 13.21 26.23 36.26
N ARG A 157 12.27 25.30 36.40
CA ARG A 157 12.48 24.01 37.08
C ARG A 157 12.55 22.89 36.04
N SER A 158 13.37 21.87 36.30
CA SER A 158 13.65 20.77 35.37
C SER A 158 12.45 19.87 35.09
N ASP A 159 11.44 19.89 35.96
CA ASP A 159 10.17 19.14 35.90
C ASP A 159 9.05 19.90 35.16
N GLN A 160 9.30 21.15 34.74
CA GLN A 160 8.34 21.98 34.01
C GLN A 160 8.68 21.96 32.53
N SER A 161 7.84 21.31 31.72
CA SER A 161 7.91 21.38 30.25
C SER A 161 6.67 22.07 29.69
N LEU A 162 6.79 22.71 28.53
CA LEU A 162 5.62 23.28 27.84
C LEU A 162 4.62 22.17 27.47
N LEU A 163 5.10 20.98 27.11
CA LEU A 163 4.25 19.82 26.85
C LEU A 163 3.37 19.47 28.05
N LYS A 164 3.96 19.38 29.25
CA LYS A 164 3.23 19.10 30.49
C LYS A 164 2.19 20.18 30.77
N PHE A 165 2.56 21.45 30.58
CA PHE A 165 1.63 22.56 30.77
C PHE A 165 0.46 22.54 29.75
N VAL A 166 0.73 22.18 28.49
CA VAL A 166 -0.30 21.97 27.46
C VAL A 166 -1.25 20.83 27.90
N ALA A 167 -0.69 19.70 28.34
CA ALA A 167 -1.46 18.56 28.81
C ALA A 167 -2.36 18.92 29.99
N GLU A 168 -1.82 19.55 31.03
CA GLU A 168 -2.57 20.01 32.21
C GLU A 168 -3.68 21.01 31.85
N THR A 169 -3.35 22.00 31.02
CA THR A 169 -4.30 23.06 30.60
C THR A 169 -5.45 22.48 29.77
N ALA A 170 -5.17 21.48 28.94
CA ALA A 170 -6.17 20.85 28.09
C ALA A 170 -6.93 19.71 28.80
N ARG A 171 -6.39 19.13 29.89
CA ARG A 171 -6.88 17.91 30.55
C ARG A 171 -8.37 17.91 30.83
N SER A 172 -8.91 19.01 31.38
CA SER A 172 -10.33 19.12 31.75
C SER A 172 -11.27 19.27 30.54
N ARG A 173 -10.74 19.61 29.37
CA ARG A 173 -11.50 19.87 28.14
C ARG A 173 -11.34 18.76 27.09
N LEU A 174 -10.32 17.91 27.25
CA LEU A 174 -10.07 16.78 26.37
C LEU A 174 -11.05 15.66 26.68
N LYS A 175 -11.60 15.07 25.62
CA LYS A 175 -12.15 13.72 25.71
C LYS A 175 -10.99 12.72 25.75
N SER A 176 -11.30 11.42 25.74
CA SER A 176 -10.27 10.39 25.57
C SER A 176 -9.47 10.62 24.27
N ILE A 177 -8.15 10.79 24.38
CA ILE A 177 -7.21 10.86 23.24
C ILE A 177 -6.95 9.46 22.66
N LYS A 178 -7.28 8.40 23.41
CA LYS A 178 -7.00 7.01 23.02
C LYS A 178 -7.58 6.67 21.64
N SER A 179 -8.81 7.10 21.35
CA SER A 179 -9.45 6.84 20.05
C SER A 179 -8.76 7.56 18.90
N ASP A 180 -8.34 8.82 19.09
CA ASP A 180 -7.59 9.57 18.06
C ASP A 180 -6.26 8.86 17.76
N LEU A 181 -5.56 8.38 18.81
CA LEU A 181 -4.30 7.66 18.66
C LEU A 181 -4.46 6.32 17.95
N GLU A 182 -5.43 5.50 18.33
CA GLU A 182 -5.71 4.21 17.69
C GLU A 182 -6.07 4.39 16.21
N THR A 183 -6.86 5.42 15.91
CA THR A 183 -7.24 5.77 14.54
C THR A 183 -6.01 6.14 13.71
N ILE A 184 -5.15 7.01 14.23
CA ILE A 184 -3.94 7.45 13.51
C ILE A 184 -2.91 6.32 13.37
N GLU A 185 -2.74 5.50 14.40
CA GLU A 185 -1.81 4.36 14.37
C GLU A 185 -2.19 3.36 13.25
N SER A 186 -3.49 3.18 12.99
CA SER A 186 -3.98 2.22 11.99
C SER A 186 -3.47 2.46 10.57
N ILE A 187 -3.14 3.71 10.22
CA ILE A 187 -2.63 4.07 8.88
C ILE A 187 -1.17 4.54 8.90
N ARG A 188 -0.47 4.38 10.03
CA ARG A 188 0.87 4.96 10.21
C ARG A 188 1.88 4.43 9.18
N ASN A 189 1.73 3.17 8.78
CA ASN A 189 2.59 2.54 7.80
C ASN A 189 2.03 2.60 6.38
N ASP A 190 0.77 2.99 6.21
CA ASP A 190 0.10 3.02 4.92
C ASP A 190 0.52 4.24 4.11
N GLU A 191 0.72 4.02 2.81
CA GLU A 191 1.06 5.07 1.87
C GLU A 191 0.16 5.00 0.64
N LEU A 192 -0.55 6.09 0.39
CA LEU A 192 -1.44 6.20 -0.77
C LEU A 192 -0.66 6.06 -2.11
N GLY A 193 0.64 6.34 -2.13
CA GLY A 193 1.49 6.10 -3.30
C GLY A 193 1.54 4.63 -3.70
N ASN A 194 1.68 3.73 -2.72
CA ASN A 194 1.84 2.30 -2.95
C ASN A 194 0.62 1.70 -3.66
N TYR A 195 -0.59 2.09 -3.28
CA TYR A 195 -1.81 1.62 -3.92
C TYR A 195 -1.91 2.02 -5.39
N LYS A 196 -1.42 3.21 -5.75
CA LYS A 196 -1.36 3.65 -7.15
C LYS A 196 -0.38 2.81 -7.96
N GLU A 197 0.78 2.52 -7.39
CA GLU A 197 1.80 1.68 -8.05
C GLU A 197 1.26 0.27 -8.29
N ILE A 198 0.70 -0.36 -7.25
CA ILE A 198 0.07 -1.68 -7.34
C ILE A 198 -1.00 -1.72 -8.44
N ILE A 199 -1.95 -0.79 -8.44
CA ILE A 199 -3.01 -0.80 -9.47
C ILE A 199 -2.47 -0.52 -10.87
N ASN A 200 -1.46 0.32 -11.01
CA ASN A 200 -0.82 0.55 -12.31
C ASN A 200 -0.14 -0.71 -12.85
N GLU A 201 0.49 -1.53 -12.00
CA GLU A 201 1.03 -2.84 -12.40
C GLU A 201 -0.08 -3.75 -12.93
N TYR A 202 -1.21 -3.85 -12.23
CA TYR A 202 -2.35 -4.65 -12.69
C TYR A 202 -2.99 -4.09 -13.97
N ILE A 203 -2.97 -2.77 -14.19
CA ILE A 203 -3.42 -2.15 -15.45
C ILE A 203 -2.51 -2.56 -16.62
N LEU A 204 -1.19 -2.67 -16.40
CA LEU A 204 -0.26 -3.15 -17.41
C LEU A 204 -0.46 -4.64 -17.71
N GLU A 205 -0.65 -5.47 -16.67
CA GLU A 205 -0.99 -6.89 -16.83
C GLU A 205 -2.31 -7.06 -17.60
N TYR A 206 -3.33 -6.24 -17.30
CA TYR A 206 -4.61 -6.21 -18.02
C TYR A 206 -4.47 -5.90 -19.51
N ARG A 207 -3.65 -4.90 -19.87
CA ARG A 207 -3.42 -4.54 -21.28
C ARG A 207 -2.80 -5.70 -22.05
N THR A 208 -1.80 -6.33 -21.45
CA THR A 208 -1.13 -7.50 -22.04
C THR A 208 -2.08 -8.70 -22.16
N SER A 209 -2.91 -8.92 -21.13
CA SER A 209 -3.89 -10.00 -21.08
C SER A 209 -4.95 -9.92 -22.19
N LYS A 210 -5.35 -8.70 -22.57
CA LYS A 210 -6.29 -8.49 -23.69
C LYS A 210 -5.77 -9.05 -25.01
N GLU A 211 -4.48 -8.89 -25.28
CA GLU A 211 -3.86 -9.37 -26.52
C GLU A 211 -3.82 -10.91 -26.59
N TRP A 212 -3.95 -11.58 -25.44
CA TRP A 212 -3.94 -13.03 -25.36
C TRP A 212 -5.33 -13.65 -25.48
N MET A 213 -6.40 -12.86 -25.43
CA MET A 213 -7.77 -13.35 -25.44
C MET A 213 -8.14 -14.13 -26.70
N ASP A 214 -7.52 -13.82 -27.84
CA ASP A 214 -7.77 -14.52 -29.10
C ASP A 214 -7.11 -15.90 -29.16
N SER A 215 -6.16 -16.18 -28.26
CA SER A 215 -5.55 -17.51 -28.13
C SER A 215 -6.39 -18.50 -27.30
N LEU A 216 -7.47 -18.02 -26.68
CA LEU A 216 -8.37 -18.83 -25.87
C LEU A 216 -9.60 -19.25 -26.67
N SER A 217 -10.20 -20.38 -26.31
CA SER A 217 -11.41 -20.89 -26.95
C SER A 217 -12.48 -21.29 -25.92
N GLY A 218 -13.72 -21.44 -26.39
CA GLY A 218 -14.83 -21.97 -25.60
C GLY A 218 -15.13 -21.20 -24.30
N GLU A 219 -15.49 -21.96 -23.27
CA GLU A 219 -15.88 -21.46 -21.95
C GLU A 219 -14.76 -20.65 -21.27
N LEU A 220 -13.52 -21.09 -21.41
CA LEU A 220 -12.37 -20.39 -20.83
C LEU A 220 -12.23 -18.97 -21.37
N ARG A 221 -12.44 -18.76 -22.68
CA ARG A 221 -12.46 -17.41 -23.28
C ARG A 221 -13.60 -16.57 -22.70
N ALA A 222 -14.78 -17.16 -22.51
CA ALA A 222 -15.93 -16.46 -21.95
C ALA A 222 -15.66 -16.03 -20.49
N ASN A 223 -15.14 -16.94 -19.66
CA ASN A 223 -14.80 -16.68 -18.26
C ASN A 223 -13.75 -15.57 -18.13
N MET A 224 -12.67 -15.66 -18.91
CA MET A 224 -11.61 -14.64 -18.89
C MET A 224 -12.11 -13.29 -19.41
N LYS A 225 -13.02 -13.27 -20.39
CA LYS A 225 -13.65 -12.02 -20.86
C LYS A 225 -14.50 -11.38 -19.76
N ALA A 226 -15.27 -12.19 -19.03
CA ALA A 226 -16.05 -11.71 -17.89
C ALA A 226 -15.16 -11.16 -16.78
N PHE A 227 -14.07 -11.86 -16.45
CA PHE A 227 -13.06 -11.38 -15.50
C PHE A 227 -12.43 -10.05 -15.94
N LEU A 228 -11.94 -9.93 -17.18
CA LEU A 228 -11.34 -8.69 -17.68
C LEU A 228 -12.34 -7.52 -17.70
N PHE A 229 -13.62 -7.81 -18.00
CA PHE A 229 -14.67 -6.80 -17.89
C PHE A 229 -14.86 -6.37 -16.43
N PHE A 230 -14.97 -7.31 -15.50
CA PHE A 230 -15.07 -7.03 -14.07
C PHE A 230 -13.89 -6.20 -13.56
N PHE A 231 -12.66 -6.60 -13.89
CA PHE A 231 -11.44 -5.88 -13.55
C PHE A 231 -11.49 -4.42 -14.04
N SER A 232 -11.97 -4.18 -15.26
CA SER A 232 -12.08 -2.82 -15.79
C SER A 232 -13.06 -1.93 -15.02
N GLN A 233 -14.19 -2.51 -14.55
CA GLN A 233 -15.14 -1.80 -13.70
C GLN A 233 -14.54 -1.55 -12.30
N PHE A 234 -13.86 -2.56 -11.75
CA PHE A 234 -13.14 -2.44 -10.49
C PHE A 234 -12.13 -1.29 -10.52
N VAL A 235 -11.25 -1.23 -11.53
CA VAL A 235 -10.25 -0.17 -11.66
C VAL A 235 -10.90 1.20 -11.76
N ARG A 236 -12.03 1.32 -12.47
CA ARG A 236 -12.77 2.58 -12.56
C ARG A 236 -13.28 3.03 -11.20
N ASN A 237 -13.88 2.12 -10.43
CA ASN A 237 -14.40 2.42 -9.09
C ASN A 237 -13.26 2.75 -8.12
N PHE A 238 -12.22 1.91 -8.10
CA PHE A 238 -11.01 2.13 -7.31
C PHE A 238 -10.38 3.49 -7.61
N SER A 239 -10.32 3.89 -8.89
CA SER A 239 -9.78 5.20 -9.28
C SER A 239 -10.58 6.37 -8.71
N ASN A 240 -11.90 6.22 -8.52
CA ASN A 240 -12.72 7.24 -7.89
C ASN A 240 -12.42 7.34 -6.39
N GLU A 241 -12.42 6.21 -5.68
CA GLU A 241 -12.07 6.15 -4.25
C GLU A 241 -10.66 6.70 -3.99
N TYR A 242 -9.71 6.32 -4.85
CA TYR A 242 -8.34 6.81 -4.78
C TYR A 242 -8.27 8.33 -4.94
N ARG A 243 -8.99 8.90 -5.91
CA ARG A 243 -9.03 10.36 -6.11
C ARG A 243 -9.61 11.08 -4.91
N GLU A 244 -10.65 10.53 -4.29
CA GLU A 244 -11.20 11.08 -3.05
C GLU A 244 -10.15 11.06 -1.93
N ALA A 245 -9.46 9.95 -1.72
CA ALA A 245 -8.39 9.86 -0.73
C ALA A 245 -7.25 10.88 -1.01
N VAL A 246 -6.91 11.12 -2.28
CA VAL A 246 -5.96 12.18 -2.69
C VAL A 246 -6.49 13.57 -2.34
N ILE A 247 -7.77 13.85 -2.55
CA ILE A 247 -8.37 15.13 -2.17
C ILE A 247 -8.26 15.34 -0.65
N TYR A 248 -8.60 14.31 0.15
CA TYR A 248 -8.44 14.36 1.60
C TYR A 248 -6.97 14.56 2.03
N SER A 249 -6.03 13.90 1.34
CA SER A 249 -4.59 14.11 1.52
C SER A 249 -4.22 15.60 1.36
N SER A 250 -4.67 16.25 0.28
CA SER A 250 -4.45 17.68 0.04
C SER A 250 -5.19 18.58 1.04
N ILE A 251 -6.37 18.19 1.52
CA ILE A 251 -7.06 18.93 2.58
C ILE A 251 -6.27 18.90 3.88
N ILE A 252 -5.72 17.75 4.28
CA ILE A 252 -4.84 17.63 5.45
C ILE A 252 -3.62 18.54 5.31
N LYS A 253 -2.90 18.47 4.18
CA LYS A 253 -1.71 19.32 3.96
C LYS A 253 -2.04 20.80 4.15
N ARG A 254 -3.10 21.27 3.48
CA ARG A 254 -3.58 22.66 3.60
C ARG A 254 -4.01 23.01 5.02
N LYS A 255 -4.72 22.10 5.71
CA LYS A 255 -5.18 22.30 7.09
C LYS A 255 -4.01 22.56 8.05
N PHE A 256 -2.89 21.87 7.84
CA PHE A 256 -1.68 22.00 8.64
C PHE A 256 -0.65 22.99 8.07
N GLY A 257 -1.00 23.72 7.00
CA GLY A 257 -0.14 24.75 6.40
C GLY A 257 1.11 24.19 5.70
N GLU A 258 1.07 22.94 5.26
CA GLU A 258 2.16 22.25 4.59
C GLU A 258 2.01 22.30 3.07
N PRO A 259 3.13 22.29 2.31
CA PRO A 259 3.06 22.34 0.85
C PRO A 259 2.53 21.04 0.24
N GLU A 260 1.93 21.12 -0.94
CA GLU A 260 1.29 19.96 -1.61
C GLU A 260 2.27 18.81 -1.93
N ASN A 261 3.55 19.12 -2.12
CA ASN A 261 4.59 18.11 -2.35
C ASN A 261 5.02 17.37 -1.07
N LYS A 262 4.60 17.81 0.11
CA LYS A 262 4.92 17.13 1.36
C LYS A 262 4.17 15.81 1.49
N ASN A 263 4.84 14.80 2.02
CA ASN A 263 4.20 13.51 2.30
C ASN A 263 3.30 13.63 3.55
N VAL A 264 2.03 13.25 3.42
CA VAL A 264 1.07 13.27 4.55
C VAL A 264 1.48 12.33 5.68
N LYS A 265 2.21 11.26 5.37
CA LYS A 265 2.75 10.34 6.38
C LYS A 265 3.64 11.07 7.40
N GLU A 266 4.39 12.08 6.99
CA GLU A 266 5.21 12.89 7.91
C GLU A 266 4.32 13.72 8.86
N ILE A 267 3.25 14.32 8.32
CA ILE A 267 2.28 15.09 9.11
C ILE A 267 1.64 14.20 10.16
N ILE A 268 1.23 12.99 9.74
CA ILE A 268 0.64 11.97 10.60
C ILE A 268 1.61 11.52 11.69
N ALA A 269 2.87 11.25 11.33
CA ALA A 269 3.88 10.81 12.30
C ALA A 269 4.12 11.86 13.40
N ILE A 270 4.26 13.13 13.00
CA ILE A 270 4.43 14.25 13.95
C ILE A 270 3.21 14.36 14.88
N LEU A 271 2.01 14.25 14.31
CA LEU A 271 0.77 14.33 15.08
C LEU A 271 0.63 13.16 16.06
N TYR A 272 0.92 11.94 15.61
CA TYR A 272 0.90 10.74 16.43
C TYR A 272 1.87 10.86 17.62
N ASP A 273 3.12 11.22 17.37
CA ASP A 273 4.14 11.35 18.42
C ASP A 273 3.77 12.42 19.45
N PHE A 274 3.19 13.53 18.98
CA PHE A 274 2.67 14.58 19.85
C PHE A 274 1.51 14.10 20.72
N LEU A 275 0.49 13.47 20.13
CA LEU A 275 -0.67 12.94 20.86
C LEU A 275 -0.26 11.86 21.88
N LYS A 276 0.69 11.00 21.50
CA LYS A 276 1.24 9.96 22.38
C LYS A 276 1.94 10.59 23.58
N SER A 277 2.69 11.67 23.36
CA SER A 277 3.37 12.41 24.43
C SER A 277 2.36 13.12 25.35
N ILE A 278 1.33 13.76 24.80
CA ILE A 278 0.26 14.38 25.61
C ILE A 278 -0.46 13.33 26.46
N ARG A 279 -0.81 12.17 25.88
CA ARG A 279 -1.45 11.09 26.63
C ARG A 279 -0.59 10.64 27.81
N HIS A 280 0.71 10.48 27.61
CA HIS A 280 1.64 10.12 28.68
C HIS A 280 1.67 11.16 29.81
N GLU A 281 1.65 12.46 29.50
CA GLU A 281 1.61 13.53 30.52
C GLU A 281 0.26 13.64 31.25
N ILE A 282 -0.83 13.13 30.65
CA ILE A 282 -2.15 13.10 31.29
C ILE A 282 -2.28 11.85 32.18
N GLU A 283 -1.72 10.72 31.78
CA GLU A 283 -1.84 9.47 32.53
C GLU A 283 -0.85 9.35 33.71
N ASN A 284 0.24 10.13 33.71
CA ASN A 284 1.17 10.25 34.84
C ASN A 284 0.96 11.53 35.64
#